data_AF-X0ZEM9-F1
#
_entry.id   AF-X0ZEM9-F1
#
_cell.length_a   1.000
_cell.length_b   1.000
_cell.length_c   1.000
_cell.angle_alpha   90.00
_cell.angle_beta   90.00
_cell.angle_gamma   90.00
#
_symmetry.space_group_name_H-M   'P 1'
#
loop_
_entity.id
_entity.type
_entity.pdbx_description
1 polymer ?
#
loop_
_entity_poly.entity_id
_entity_poly.type
_entity_poly.pdbx_seq_one_letter_code
_entity_poly.pdbx_strand_id
1 'polypeptide(L)'
;STERGRRPLDYKIKIEEKKKDSCVFCEGNEGKTPPEIFTFRKKGTRENSPGWKVRVVTNKYPALKMEEREAALEKAGMFWKMDGLGVHEVIIETPHHHKDFDNLSIDNI
;
A
#
# COMPACT_ATOMS: atom_id res chain seq x y z
N SER A 1 -12.46 23.04 -20.51
CA SER A 1 -13.70 23.65 -21.05
C SER A 1 -14.74 23.67 -19.95
N THR A 2 -15.09 24.87 -19.48
CA THR A 2 -16.02 25.18 -18.37
C THR A 2 -17.41 24.54 -18.56
N GLU A 3 -17.86 24.40 -19.81
CA GLU A 3 -19.17 23.81 -20.14
C GLU A 3 -19.25 22.30 -19.86
N ARG A 4 -18.12 21.58 -19.87
CA ARG A 4 -18.13 20.13 -19.59
C ARG A 4 -18.40 19.82 -18.11
N GLY A 5 -18.05 20.72 -17.19
CA GLY A 5 -18.28 20.56 -15.75
C GLY A 5 -19.73 20.77 -15.32
N ARG A 6 -20.58 21.36 -16.18
CA ARG A 6 -22.00 21.59 -15.92
C ARG A 6 -22.91 20.44 -16.35
N ARG A 7 -22.35 19.40 -16.98
CA ARG A 7 -23.14 18.23 -17.35
C ARG A 7 -23.69 17.57 -16.09
N PRO A 8 -24.98 17.23 -16.06
CA PRO A 8 -25.55 16.46 -14.96
C PRO A 8 -24.74 15.18 -14.73
N LEU A 9 -24.47 14.89 -13.46
CA LEU A 9 -23.85 13.63 -13.06
C LEU A 9 -24.97 12.68 -12.65
N ASP A 10 -25.26 11.69 -13.47
CA ASP A 10 -26.29 10.67 -13.21
C ASP A 10 -25.84 9.62 -12.17
N TYR A 11 -24.61 9.71 -11.69
CA TYR A 11 -24.09 8.82 -10.65
C TYR A 11 -24.16 9.49 -9.28
N LYS A 12 -24.52 8.71 -8.26
CA LYS A 12 -24.47 9.15 -6.88
C LYS A 12 -23.01 9.23 -6.43
N ILE A 13 -22.63 10.36 -5.85
CA ILE A 13 -21.38 10.47 -5.11
C ILE A 13 -21.55 9.57 -3.88
N LYS A 14 -20.80 8.46 -3.83
CA LYS A 14 -20.77 7.61 -2.65
C LYS A 14 -19.94 8.31 -1.58
N ILE A 15 -20.60 8.72 -0.50
CA ILE A 15 -19.90 9.06 0.73
C ILE A 15 -19.57 7.72 1.38
N GLU A 16 -18.29 7.34 1.40
CA GLU A 16 -17.88 6.13 2.10
C GLU A 16 -17.93 6.37 3.61
N GLU A 17 -18.77 5.61 4.30
CA GLU A 17 -18.76 5.58 5.77
C GLU A 17 -17.44 4.99 6.24
N LYS A 18 -16.73 5.70 7.12
CA LYS A 18 -15.49 5.24 7.75
C LYS A 18 -15.80 4.05 8.67
N LYS A 19 -15.81 2.83 8.12
CA LYS A 19 -15.96 1.59 8.88
C LYS A 19 -14.78 1.43 9.83
N LYS A 20 -15.05 1.00 11.06
CA LYS A 20 -14.03 0.61 12.03
C LYS A 20 -14.13 -0.88 12.30
N ASP A 21 -12.98 -1.42 12.70
CA ASP A 21 -12.77 -2.72 13.36
C ASP A 21 -12.41 -3.90 12.44
N SER A 22 -11.14 -3.90 12.00
CA SER A 22 -10.28 -5.09 11.72
C SER A 22 -9.14 -4.82 10.73
N CYS A 23 -8.81 -3.55 10.43
CA CYS A 23 -7.75 -3.23 9.49
C CYS A 23 -6.38 -3.76 9.96
N VAL A 24 -5.75 -4.58 9.10
CA VAL A 24 -4.43 -5.20 9.34
C VAL A 24 -3.28 -4.20 9.37
N PHE A 25 -3.48 -2.99 8.84
CA PHE A 25 -2.47 -1.93 8.80
C PHE A 25 -2.54 -0.96 9.97
N CYS A 26 -3.57 -1.07 10.83
CA CYS A 26 -3.64 -0.26 12.03
C CYS A 26 -2.56 -0.67 13.04
N GLU A 27 -2.10 0.30 13.82
CA GLU A 27 -1.21 0.06 14.95
C GLU A 27 -1.81 -0.96 15.93
N GLY A 28 -0.97 -1.85 16.45
CA GLY A 28 -1.36 -2.99 17.29
C GLY A 28 -1.72 -4.25 16.51
N ASN A 29 -1.84 -4.19 15.18
CA ASN A 29 -2.08 -5.33 14.30
C ASN A 29 -0.82 -5.74 13.51
N GLU A 30 0.37 -5.35 13.94
CA GLU A 30 1.63 -5.60 13.20
C GLU A 30 1.88 -7.09 12.93
N GLY A 31 1.42 -7.98 13.82
CA GLY A 31 1.50 -9.43 13.62
C GLY A 31 0.57 -9.99 12.54
N LYS A 32 -0.29 -9.17 11.92
CA LYS A 32 -1.19 -9.55 10.82
C LYS A 32 -0.63 -9.20 9.44
N THR A 33 0.49 -8.48 9.38
CA THR A 33 1.25 -8.22 8.15
C THR A 33 2.49 -9.13 8.10
N PRO A 34 3.12 -9.28 6.93
CA PRO A 34 4.52 -9.72 6.89
C PRO A 34 5.41 -8.80 7.74
N PRO A 35 6.61 -9.26 8.13
CA PRO A 35 7.55 -8.43 8.87
C PRO A 35 7.86 -7.12 8.13
N GLU A 36 8.04 -6.05 8.89
CA GLU A 36 8.52 -4.79 8.34
C GLU A 36 9.94 -4.97 7.76
N ILE A 37 10.14 -4.47 6.53
CA ILE A 37 11.44 -4.44 5.87
C ILE A 37 12.14 -3.09 6.07
N PHE A 38 11.34 -2.04 6.34
CA PHE A 38 11.80 -0.70 6.65
C PHE A 38 10.73 0.03 7.48
N THR A 39 11.12 0.91 8.40
CA THR A 39 10.17 1.63 9.25
C THR A 39 10.75 2.93 9.79
N PHE A 40 9.98 4.02 9.69
CA PHE A 40 10.22 5.22 10.49
C PHE A 40 9.49 5.10 11.83
N ARG A 41 10.22 5.11 12.94
CA ARG A 41 9.66 4.87 14.28
C ARG A 41 10.25 5.78 15.35
N LYS A 42 9.51 5.91 16.46
CA LYS A 42 9.99 6.60 17.65
C LYS A 42 11.16 5.82 18.28
N LYS A 43 12.21 6.53 18.70
CA LYS A 43 13.37 5.93 19.39
C LYS A 43 12.91 5.14 20.63
N GLY A 44 13.45 3.93 20.80
CA GLY A 44 13.16 3.04 21.93
C GLY A 44 11.96 2.10 21.74
N THR A 45 11.32 2.11 20.56
CA THR A 45 10.25 1.17 20.19
C THR A 45 10.82 -0.07 19.48
N ARG A 46 10.07 -1.18 19.44
CA ARG A 46 10.53 -2.46 18.86
C ARG A 46 9.94 -2.70 17.47
N GLU A 47 10.69 -3.37 16.61
CA GLU A 47 10.21 -3.81 15.30
C GLU A 47 8.91 -4.62 15.40
N ASN A 48 8.04 -4.50 14.39
CA ASN A 48 6.76 -5.21 14.33
C ASN A 48 5.89 -5.01 15.58
N SER A 49 5.94 -3.79 16.14
CA SER A 49 5.13 -3.38 17.28
C SER A 49 4.80 -1.88 17.19
N PRO A 50 3.84 -1.41 18.00
CA PRO A 50 3.43 0.00 18.04
C PRO A 50 4.58 1.00 18.23
N GLY A 51 4.33 2.24 17.81
CA GLY A 51 5.26 3.39 17.91
C GLY A 51 5.93 3.76 16.59
N TRP A 52 5.42 3.26 15.46
CA TRP A 52 5.85 3.60 14.12
C TRP A 52 5.04 4.78 13.55
N LYS A 53 5.65 5.51 12.61
CA LYS A 53 5.02 6.58 11.83
C LYS A 53 4.66 6.08 10.43
N VAL A 54 5.62 5.43 9.77
CA VAL A 54 5.48 4.80 8.45
C VAL A 54 6.11 3.41 8.51
N ARG A 55 5.45 2.40 7.95
CA ARG A 55 5.97 1.03 7.83
C ARG A 55 5.96 0.59 6.36
N VAL A 56 7.03 -0.07 5.95
CA VAL A 56 7.09 -0.77 4.66
C VAL A 56 7.12 -2.27 4.95
N VAL A 57 6.20 -2.99 4.34
CA VAL A 57 6.09 -4.45 4.43
C VAL A 57 6.03 -5.04 3.02
N THR A 58 6.45 -6.29 2.86
CA THR A 58 6.17 -6.99 1.61
C THR A 58 4.65 -7.18 1.44
N ASN A 59 4.16 -7.07 0.21
CA ASN A 59 2.76 -7.34 -0.05
C ASN A 59 2.50 -8.84 0.16
N LYS A 60 1.51 -9.19 0.98
CA LYS A 60 1.10 -10.58 1.23
C LYS A 60 0.57 -11.28 -0.03
N TYR A 61 0.06 -10.52 -0.98
CA TYR A 61 -0.45 -10.97 -2.27
C TYR A 61 0.31 -10.25 -3.39
N PRO A 62 1.61 -10.50 -3.54
CA PRO A 62 2.43 -9.74 -4.46
C PRO A 62 2.08 -10.11 -5.91
N ALA A 63 2.12 -9.14 -6.82
CA ALA A 63 1.81 -9.35 -8.24
C ALA A 63 3.00 -9.96 -8.98
N LEU A 64 4.20 -9.68 -8.49
CA LEU A 64 5.48 -10.18 -8.97
C LEU A 64 6.25 -10.75 -7.79
N LYS A 65 7.11 -11.75 -8.04
CA LYS A 65 8.03 -12.27 -7.04
C LYS A 65 9.45 -12.23 -7.60
N MET A 66 10.39 -11.77 -6.78
CA MET A 66 11.78 -11.76 -7.15
C MET A 66 12.36 -13.16 -6.96
N GLU A 67 13.09 -13.62 -7.96
CA GLU A 67 13.86 -14.86 -7.95
C GLU A 67 15.30 -14.52 -8.32
N GLU A 68 16.28 -15.29 -7.85
CA GLU A 68 17.71 -15.07 -8.16
C GLU A 68 18.05 -15.56 -9.57
N ARG A 69 17.43 -14.95 -10.58
CA ARG A 69 17.65 -15.21 -12.01
C ARG A 69 17.22 -14.01 -12.86
N GLU A 70 17.64 -14.03 -14.12
CA GLU A 70 17.17 -13.06 -15.10
C GLU A 70 15.79 -13.44 -15.66
N ALA A 71 15.03 -12.44 -16.11
CA ALA A 71 13.77 -12.65 -16.78
C ALA A 71 14.03 -13.20 -18.19
N ALA A 72 13.40 -14.32 -18.53
CA ALA A 72 13.51 -14.93 -19.84
C ALA A 72 12.42 -14.36 -20.76
N LEU A 73 12.81 -13.97 -21.97
CA LEU A 73 11.89 -13.66 -23.06
C LEU A 73 11.79 -14.88 -23.98
N GLU A 74 10.60 -15.43 -24.14
CA GLU A 74 10.37 -16.64 -24.91
C GLU A 74 9.29 -16.45 -25.97
N LYS A 75 9.47 -17.10 -27.12
CA LYS A 75 8.47 -17.16 -28.18
C LYS A 75 7.43 -18.24 -27.83
N ALA A 76 6.16 -17.85 -27.75
CA ALA A 76 5.01 -18.73 -27.52
C ALA A 76 4.14 -18.78 -28.78
N GLY A 77 4.55 -19.59 -29.76
CA GLY A 77 3.91 -19.66 -31.07
C GLY A 77 4.08 -18.34 -31.85
N MET A 78 2.98 -17.63 -32.12
CA MET A 78 3.00 -16.31 -32.76
C MET A 78 3.18 -15.14 -31.78
N PHE A 79 3.16 -15.41 -30.47
CA PHE A 79 3.26 -14.40 -29.42
C PHE A 79 4.60 -14.46 -28.70
N TRP A 80 4.85 -13.47 -27.84
CA TRP A 80 5.98 -13.42 -26.93
C TRP A 80 5.47 -13.45 -25.48
N LYS A 81 6.20 -14.14 -24.60
CA LYS A 81 5.96 -14.13 -23.15
C LYS A 81 7.27 -13.82 -22.42
N MET A 82 7.16 -13.19 -21.25
CA MET A 82 8.28 -12.90 -20.38
C MET A 82 7.90 -13.21 -18.93
N ASP A 83 8.89 -13.56 -18.10
CA ASP A 83 8.68 -13.73 -16.66
C ASP A 83 8.22 -12.44 -15.96
N GLY A 84 7.40 -12.61 -14.93
CA GLY A 84 6.97 -11.54 -14.02
C GLY A 84 7.87 -11.45 -12.78
N LEU A 85 9.12 -11.01 -12.95
CA LEU A 85 10.05 -10.83 -11.83
C LEU A 85 10.00 -9.42 -11.28
N GLY A 86 9.92 -9.30 -9.96
CA GLY A 86 9.89 -8.01 -9.26
C GLY A 86 9.50 -8.13 -7.80
N VAL A 87 9.62 -7.03 -7.07
CA VAL A 87 9.23 -6.92 -5.67
C VAL A 87 7.97 -6.05 -5.57
N HIS A 88 7.01 -6.48 -4.75
CA HIS A 88 5.79 -5.72 -4.48
C HIS A 88 5.67 -5.48 -2.98
N GLU A 89 5.69 -4.20 -2.61
CA GLU A 89 5.64 -3.73 -1.22
C GLU A 89 4.36 -2.94 -0.95
N VAL A 90 4.02 -2.83 0.32
CA VAL A 90 2.95 -1.96 0.82
C VAL A 90 3.60 -0.93 1.74
N ILE A 91 3.39 0.35 1.42
CA ILE A 91 3.78 1.48 2.26
C ILE A 91 2.56 1.87 3.07
N ILE A 92 2.68 1.78 4.39
CA ILE A 92 1.64 2.16 5.33
C ILE A 92 2.00 3.54 5.87
N GLU A 93 1.33 4.56 5.36
CA GLU A 93 1.67 5.98 5.54
C GLU A 93 1.41 6.50 6.97
N THR A 94 0.48 5.88 7.70
CA THR A 94 0.15 6.32 9.07
C THR A 94 -0.43 5.18 9.91
N PRO A 95 -0.17 5.15 11.23
CA PRO A 95 -0.88 4.25 12.15
C PRO A 95 -2.36 4.63 12.33
N HIS A 96 -2.76 5.84 11.93
CA HIS A 96 -4.08 6.39 12.18
C HIS A 96 -5.04 6.13 11.01
N HIS A 97 -5.87 5.10 11.13
CA HIS A 97 -6.79 4.63 10.08
C HIS A 97 -7.65 5.69 9.37
N HIS A 98 -8.00 6.76 10.07
CA HIS A 98 -8.91 7.78 9.55
C HIS A 98 -8.20 9.07 9.10
N LYS A 99 -6.86 9.10 9.16
CA LYS A 99 -6.07 10.19 8.60
C LYS A 99 -5.69 9.83 7.18
N ASP A 100 -6.20 10.62 6.26
CA ASP A 100 -5.76 10.62 4.88
C ASP A 100 -4.43 11.38 4.77
N PHE A 101 -3.66 11.14 3.71
CA PHE A 101 -2.31 11.70 3.52
C PHE A 101 -2.28 13.23 3.62
N ASP A 102 -3.30 13.90 3.08
CA ASP A 102 -3.48 15.35 3.10
C ASP A 102 -3.76 15.93 4.50
N ASN A 103 -4.12 15.09 5.46
CA ASN A 103 -4.39 15.45 6.86
C ASN A 103 -3.21 15.11 7.79
N LEU A 104 -2.06 14.72 7.23
CA LEU A 104 -0.82 14.54 7.98
C LEU A 104 -0.14 15.89 8.21
N SER A 105 0.55 16.02 9.35
CA SER A 105 1.39 17.19 9.62
C SER A 105 2.62 17.17 8.71
N ILE A 106 3.22 18.32 8.43
CA ILE A 106 4.46 18.44 7.64
C ILE A 106 5.56 17.51 8.16
N ASP A 107 5.72 17.34 9.48
CA ASP A 107 6.71 16.42 10.07
C ASP A 107 6.44 14.91 9.83
N ASN A 108 5.31 14.60 9.20
CA ASN A 108 4.83 13.23 8.91
C ASN A 108 4.49 13.06 7.41
N ILE A 109 4.93 13.98 6.55
CA ILE A 109 4.93 13.90 5.08
C ILE A 109 6.39 13.83 4.63
#